data_AF-A0A7C2L2U3-F1
#
_entry.id   AF-A0A7C2L2U3-F1
#
_cell.length_a   1.000
_cell.length_b   1.000
_cell.length_c   1.000
_cell.angle_alpha   90.00
_cell.angle_beta   90.00
_cell.angle_gamma   90.00
#
_symmetry.space_group_name_H-M   'P 1'
#
loop_
_entity.id
_entity.type
_entity.pdbx_description
1 polymer ?
#
loop_
_entity_poly.entity_id
_entity_poly.type
_entity_poly.pdbx_seq_one_letter_code
_entity_poly.pdbx_strand_id
1 'polypeptide(L)'
;MALYLVGLGLGSSGYLTRRAMEVIARSDKAYLDTYTSFLEPGLIEELRIILGSRLIEADRRLLEEDVSRIVEEAGERDIAILVPGDPLIATTHISIIIEA
;
A
#
# COMPACT_ATOMS: atom_id res chain seq x y z
N MET A 1 -1.10 -11.13 -12.68
CA MET A 1 -1.45 -10.61 -11.35
C MET A 1 -0.21 -10.33 -10.56
N ALA A 2 -0.21 -9.26 -9.78
CA ALA A 2 0.92 -8.90 -8.95
C ALA A 2 0.50 -8.24 -7.64
N LEU A 3 1.24 -8.55 -6.59
CA LEU A 3 1.26 -7.80 -5.34
C LEU A 3 2.41 -6.78 -5.38
N TYR A 4 2.09 -5.50 -5.22
CA TYR A 4 3.07 -4.42 -5.18
C TYR A 4 3.20 -3.88 -3.76
N LEU A 5 4.41 -3.94 -3.19
CA LEU A 5 4.76 -3.20 -1.98
C LEU A 5 5.29 -1.82 -2.41
N VAL A 6 4.56 -0.76 -2.08
CA VAL A 6 4.84 0.61 -2.56
C VAL A 6 5.15 1.52 -1.37
N GLY A 7 6.36 2.06 -1.34
CA GLY A 7 6.75 3.06 -0.35
C GLY A 7 6.19 4.44 -0.68
N LEU A 8 5.62 5.11 0.33
CA LEU A 8 5.10 6.47 0.24
C LEU A 8 6.13 7.53 0.62
N GLY A 9 7.36 7.12 0.98
CA GLY A 9 8.41 8.04 1.42
C GLY A 9 8.03 8.76 2.72
N LEU A 10 8.45 10.01 2.90
CA LEU A 10 8.23 10.75 4.17
C LEU A 10 6.80 11.27 4.37
N GLY A 11 5.80 10.62 3.75
CA GLY A 11 4.38 10.89 3.99
C GLY A 11 3.80 12.08 3.24
N SER A 12 4.51 12.60 2.22
CA SER A 12 4.04 13.68 1.33
C SER A 12 4.18 13.28 -0.13
N SER A 13 3.31 13.80 -1.01
CA SER A 13 3.28 13.44 -2.44
C SER A 13 4.59 13.74 -3.17
N GLY A 14 5.37 14.72 -2.71
CA GLY A 14 6.70 15.03 -3.25
C GLY A 14 7.75 13.92 -3.11
N TYR A 15 7.53 12.94 -2.23
CA TYR A 15 8.44 11.81 -2.04
C TYR A 15 8.08 10.59 -2.89
N LEU A 16 6.93 10.61 -3.57
CA LEU A 16 6.52 9.52 -4.44
C LEU A 16 7.40 9.47 -5.68
N THR A 17 8.01 8.31 -5.93
CA THR A 17 8.66 8.07 -7.21
C THR A 17 7.61 8.06 -8.32
N ARG A 18 8.02 8.44 -9.54
CA ARG A 18 7.13 8.36 -10.70
C ARG A 18 6.56 6.95 -10.90
N ARG A 19 7.38 5.92 -10.61
CA ARG A 19 6.97 4.53 -10.72
C ARG A 19 5.92 4.13 -9.67
N ALA A 20 6.04 4.63 -8.44
CA ALA A 20 5.04 4.42 -7.40
C ALA A 20 3.67 4.96 -7.85
N MET A 21 3.63 6.20 -8.37
CA MET A 21 2.39 6.79 -8.88
C MET A 21 1.78 5.99 -10.04
N GLU A 22 2.61 5.54 -10.99
CA GLU A 22 2.17 4.69 -12.11
C GLU A 22 1.55 3.37 -11.63
N VAL A 23 2.17 2.72 -10.63
CA VAL A 23 1.68 1.47 -10.04
C VAL A 23 0.38 1.69 -9.27
N ILE A 24 0.34 2.70 -8.40
CA ILE A 24 -0.86 3.04 -7.62
C ILE A 24 -2.05 3.28 -8.55
N ALA A 25 -1.88 4.10 -9.59
CA ALA A 25 -2.99 4.46 -10.47
C ALA A 25 -3.60 3.25 -11.20
N ARG A 26 -2.76 2.28 -11.61
CA ARG A 26 -3.20 1.10 -12.38
C ARG A 26 -3.66 -0.09 -11.53
N SER A 27 -3.34 -0.12 -10.23
CA SER A 27 -3.75 -1.23 -9.35
C SER A 27 -5.27 -1.32 -9.25
N ASP A 28 -5.82 -2.52 -9.33
CA ASP A 28 -7.25 -2.76 -9.18
C ASP A 28 -7.74 -2.39 -7.77
N LYS A 29 -6.84 -2.47 -6.78
CA LYS A 29 -7.09 -2.10 -5.38
C LYS A 29 -5.78 -1.71 -4.71
N ALA A 30 -5.87 -0.79 -3.74
CA ALA A 30 -4.74 -0.44 -2.89
C ALA A 30 -5.13 -0.45 -1.41
N TYR A 31 -4.31 -1.07 -0.59
CA TYR A 31 -4.41 -1.09 0.87
C TYR A 31 -3.44 -0.08 1.45
N LEU A 32 -3.93 0.94 2.16
CA LEU A 32 -3.13 1.97 2.80
C LEU A 32 -2.85 1.58 4.25
N ASP A 33 -1.58 1.36 4.57
CA ASP A 33 -1.15 1.21 5.95
C ASP A 33 -1.31 2.56 6.67
N THR A 34 -2.26 2.61 7.59
CA THR A 34 -2.55 3.81 8.40
C THR A 34 -1.99 3.73 9.81
N TYR A 35 -1.29 2.64 10.20
CA TYR A 35 -0.90 2.41 11.59
C TYR A 35 0.61 2.58 11.83
N THR A 36 1.46 2.43 10.82
CA THR A 36 2.93 2.43 11.02
C THR A 36 3.54 3.82 11.12
N SER A 37 2.98 4.83 10.46
CA SER A 37 3.50 6.20 10.52
C SER A 37 2.50 7.27 10.12
N PHE A 38 2.88 8.52 10.36
CA PHE A 38 2.11 9.68 9.94
C PHE A 38 2.15 9.84 8.41
N LEU A 39 1.00 10.17 7.83
CA LEU A 39 0.84 10.59 6.44
C LEU A 39 0.20 11.98 6.43
N GLU A 40 0.67 12.85 5.55
CA GLU A 40 0.04 14.16 5.38
C GLU A 40 -1.40 13.98 4.87
N PRO A 41 -2.38 14.73 5.42
CA PRO A 41 -3.76 14.66 4.95
C PRO A 41 -3.91 14.92 3.44
N GLY A 42 -3.05 15.76 2.87
CA GLY A 42 -3.02 16.04 1.44
C GLY A 42 -2.68 14.81 0.59
N LEU A 43 -1.73 13.98 1.05
CA LEU A 43 -1.38 12.74 0.35
C LEU A 43 -2.55 11.74 0.36
N ILE A 44 -3.25 11.61 1.48
CA ILE A 44 -4.42 10.73 1.58
C ILE A 44 -5.52 11.19 0.61
N GLU A 45 -5.74 12.50 0.50
CA GLU A 45 -6.72 13.06 -0.42
C GLU A 45 -6.32 12.83 -1.89
N GLU A 46 -5.04 13.02 -2.24
CA GLU A 46 -4.53 12.69 -3.58
C GLU A 46 -4.74 11.21 -3.92
N LEU A 47 -4.42 10.30 -3.00
CA LEU A 47 -4.65 8.87 -3.18
C LEU A 47 -6.14 8.55 -3.37
N ARG A 48 -7.03 9.20 -2.60
CA ARG A 48 -8.48 9.06 -2.77
C ARG A 48 -8.98 9.58 -4.11
N ILE A 49 -8.43 10.69 -4.62
CA ILE A 49 -8.76 11.20 -5.96
C ILE A 49 -8.34 10.21 -7.05
N ILE A 50 -7.15 9.61 -6.92
CA ILE A 50 -6.61 8.65 -7.91
C ILE A 50 -7.39 7.34 -7.89
N LEU A 51 -7.66 6.80 -6.70
CA LEU A 51 -8.16 5.44 -6.53
C LEU A 51 -9.67 5.35 -6.30
N GLY A 52 -10.28 6.38 -5.72
CA GLY A 52 -11.68 6.36 -5.31
C GLY A 52 -11.96 5.22 -4.34
N SER A 53 -12.98 4.41 -4.64
CA SER A 53 -13.36 3.23 -3.84
C SER A 53 -12.35 2.09 -3.86
N ARG A 54 -11.30 2.16 -4.70
CA ARG A 54 -10.22 1.16 -4.75
C ARG A 54 -9.22 1.32 -3.60
N LEU A 55 -9.20 2.47 -2.92
CA LEU A 55 -8.35 2.71 -1.75
C LEU A 55 -9.04 2.23 -0.48
N ILE A 56 -8.42 1.28 0.20
CA ILE A 56 -8.90 0.70 1.46
C ILE A 56 -7.88 1.03 2.54
N GLU A 57 -8.32 1.61 3.65
CA GLU A 57 -7.47 1.79 4.83
C GLU A 57 -7.28 0.42 5.51
N ALA A 58 -6.02 0.06 5.78
CA ALA A 58 -5.62 -1.20 6.36
C ALA A 58 -4.99 -0.94 7.73
N ASP A 59 -5.59 -1.54 8.75
CA ASP A 59 -5.04 -1.51 10.10
C ASP A 59 -4.00 -2.60 10.31
N ARG A 60 -3.39 -2.58 11.49
CA ARG A 60 -2.37 -3.56 11.88
C ARG A 60 -2.85 -5.00 11.76
N ARG A 61 -4.10 -5.27 12.15
CA ARG A 61 -4.66 -6.61 12.13
C ARG A 61 -4.73 -7.13 10.70
N LEU A 62 -5.21 -6.30 9.76
CA LEU A 62 -5.30 -6.69 8.36
C LEU A 62 -3.93 -7.00 7.75
N LEU A 63 -2.89 -6.22 8.10
CA LEU A 63 -1.56 -6.34 7.52
C LEU A 63 -0.65 -7.38 8.20
N GLU A 64 -0.87 -7.70 9.48
CA GLU A 64 -0.05 -8.68 10.23
C GLU A 64 -0.74 -10.03 10.44
N GLU A 65 -2.07 -10.08 10.59
CA GLU A 65 -2.81 -11.32 10.92
C GLU A 65 -3.62 -11.86 9.75
N ASP A 66 -4.24 -10.97 8.96
CA ASP A 66 -5.18 -11.34 7.89
C ASP A 66 -4.60 -11.09 6.47
N VAL A 67 -3.27 -10.98 6.34
CA VAL A 67 -2.60 -10.60 5.08
C VAL A 67 -2.73 -11.66 3.98
N SER A 68 -2.92 -12.92 4.36
CA SER A 68 -3.22 -14.04 3.46
C SER A 68 -4.38 -13.71 2.51
N ARG A 69 -5.39 -12.97 2.99
CA ARG A 69 -6.53 -12.54 2.17
C ARG A 69 -6.13 -11.53 1.08
N ILE A 70 -5.16 -10.67 1.38
CA ILE A 70 -4.61 -9.71 0.42
C ILE A 70 -3.77 -10.45 -0.63
N VAL A 71 -2.98 -11.44 -0.20
CA VAL A 71 -2.18 -12.29 -1.08
C VAL A 71 -3.07 -13.12 -2.01
N GLU A 72 -4.14 -13.72 -1.49
CA GLU A 72 -5.14 -14.43 -2.29
C GLU A 72 -5.80 -13.51 -3.32
N GLU A 73 -6.23 -12.30 -2.92
CA GLU A 73 -6.80 -11.31 -3.85
C GLU A 73 -5.78 -10.89 -4.92
N ALA A 74 -4.49 -10.81 -4.57
CA ALA A 74 -3.40 -10.54 -5.50
C ALA A 74 -3.11 -11.69 -6.48
N GLY A 75 -3.66 -12.88 -6.25
CA GLY A 75 -3.70 -13.98 -7.21
C GLY A 75 -4.72 -13.76 -8.33
N GLU A 76 -5.72 -12.88 -8.12
CA GLU A 76 -6.83 -12.57 -9.03
C GLU A 76 -6.87 -11.11 -9.54
N ARG A 77 -6.20 -10.16 -8.88
CA ARG A 77 -6.14 -8.73 -9.26
C ARG A 77 -4.77 -8.09 -8.98
N ASP A 78 -4.43 -7.00 -9.65
CA ASP A 78 -3.22 -6.24 -9.34
C ASP A 78 -3.44 -5.42 -8.06
N ILE A 79 -2.83 -5.82 -6.94
CA ILE A 79 -3.03 -5.23 -5.62
C ILE A 79 -1.78 -4.46 -5.19
N ALA A 80 -1.96 -3.25 -4.65
CA ALA A 80 -0.89 -2.49 -4.01
C ALA A 80 -1.07 -2.42 -2.48
N ILE A 81 0.01 -2.57 -1.73
CA ILE A 81 0.08 -2.22 -0.30
C ILE A 81 0.95 -0.97 -0.22
N LEU A 82 0.34 0.14 0.23
CA LEU A 82 0.95 1.46 0.33
C LEU A 82 1.46 1.64 1.76
N VAL A 83 2.78 1.73 1.90
CA VAL A 83 3.46 1.76 3.20
C VAL A 83 4.11 3.12 3.39
N PRO A 84 3.84 3.84 4.50
CA PRO A 84 4.62 5.02 4.88
C PRO A 84 6.12 4.72 4.90
N GLY A 85 6.95 5.58 4.30
CA GLY A 85 8.39 5.36 4.22
C GLY A 85 8.77 4.36 3.13
N ASP A 86 9.58 3.37 3.52
CA ASP A 86 10.02 2.27 2.69
C ASP A 86 9.35 0.97 3.17
N PRO A 87 8.79 0.14 2.27
CA PRO A 87 8.00 -1.03 2.68
C PRO A 87 8.75 -2.05 3.53
N LEU A 88 10.08 -2.14 3.42
CA LEU A 88 10.89 -3.21 4.05
C LEU A 88 11.86 -2.71 5.13
N ILE A 89 11.87 -1.41 5.42
CA ILE A 89 12.70 -0.83 6.48
C ILE A 89 11.85 -0.56 7.71
N ALA A 90 12.26 -1.12 8.85
CA ALA A 90 11.61 -0.96 10.16
C ALA A 90 10.15 -1.44 10.21
N THR A 91 9.80 -2.43 9.38
CA THR A 91 8.48 -3.07 9.34
C THR A 91 8.62 -4.60 9.37
N THR A 92 7.53 -5.30 9.67
CA THR A 92 7.45 -6.78 9.60
C THR A 92 7.00 -7.28 8.22
N HIS A 93 6.80 -6.39 7.24
CA HIS A 93 6.27 -6.70 5.91
C HIS A 93 7.09 -7.69 5.09
N ILE A 94 8.31 -8.05 5.53
CA ILE A 94 9.06 -9.16 4.94
C ILE A 94 8.29 -10.49 4.99
N SER A 95 7.40 -10.69 5.97
CA SER A 95 6.53 -11.89 6.02
C SER A 95 5.61 -11.99 4.80
N ILE A 96 5.12 -10.85 4.32
CA ILE A 96 4.24 -10.76 3.14
C ILE A 96 4.96 -11.29 1.90
N ILE A 97 6.25 -10.96 1.74
CA ILE A 97 7.06 -11.45 0.62
C ILE A 97 7.29 -12.97 0.70
N ILE A 98 7.40 -13.53 1.90
CA ILE A 98 7.61 -14.96 2.10
C ILE A 98 6.33 -15.76 1.81
N GLU A 99 5.17 -15.16 2.06
CA GLU A 99 3.86 -15.78 1.86
C GLU A 99 3.33 -15.66 0.43
N ALA A 100 3.76 -14.62 -0.31
CA ALA A 100 3.38 -14.35 -1.69
C ALA A 100 4.08 -15.27 -2.72
#